data_AF-A0A535RSI0-F1
#
_entry.id   AF-A0A535RSI0-F1
#
_cell.length_a   1.000
_cell.length_b   1.000
_cell.length_c   1.000
_cell.angle_alpha   90.00
_cell.angle_beta   90.00
_cell.angle_gamma   90.00
#
_symmetry.space_group_name_H-M   'P 1'
#
loop_
_entity.id
_entity.type
_entity.pdbx_description
1 polymer ?
#
loop_
_entity_poly.entity_id
_entity_poly.type
_entity_poly.pdbx_seq_one_letter_code
_entity_poly.pdbx_strand_id
1 'polypeptide(L)'
;MQCLSCGTSLLPGMKICPGCGNPASYSTSAPSYPAENNDPTIPAGFGPFIETTPASLGSLSGGIPQQSFSNGAPQGTRPANEGVQAYNAIQPPYTAYPPPPIPPAQTPPPRQRRGPSKGMLILLSILVLVMLAGTGTIYYFSIPYPAQIRAKATATAQSQANTAATATAQVIHNANATATAQAQATLTAQQNIYTQATNGNPAISDALAKNSPLQWNEYDTSSNGGCVFTAGTYHVKEYASGYFQPCFAQAGNFSNFTLQVQMTILSGEYGGIIFRADDQNSKFYLLQIGTNNSYQLFKYTSNNGDNASTLLTSYSSIIKGQNQPNLLTLIARGNQLTLFVNKQYIDTASDNTYKAGMIGLVAYDKSMFSEVAFSYLQMWKL
;
A
#
# COMPACT_ATOMS: atom_id res chain seq x y z
N MET A 1 -11.66 30.42 27.00
CA MET A 1 -10.91 31.52 27.67
C MET A 1 -11.45 32.85 27.12
N GLN A 2 -11.30 34.00 27.78
CA GLN A 2 -11.75 35.30 27.25
C GLN A 2 -10.58 36.28 27.09
N CYS A 3 -10.58 37.08 26.04
CA CYS A 3 -9.56 38.11 25.81
C CYS A 3 -9.70 39.22 26.86
N LEU A 4 -8.63 39.48 27.62
CA LEU A 4 -8.61 40.54 28.64
C LEU A 4 -8.83 41.94 28.07
N SER A 5 -8.57 42.16 26.78
CA SER A 5 -8.75 43.48 26.15
C SER A 5 -10.16 43.77 25.66
N CYS A 6 -10.97 42.77 25.31
CA CYS A 6 -12.28 42.99 24.68
C CYS A 6 -13.36 41.95 25.04
N GLY A 7 -13.07 41.01 25.93
CA GLY A 7 -14.03 39.99 26.39
C GLY A 7 -14.36 38.89 25.38
N THR A 8 -13.79 38.91 24.17
CA THR A 8 -14.07 37.90 23.14
C THR A 8 -13.58 36.51 23.60
N SER A 9 -14.42 35.49 23.45
CA SER A 9 -14.04 34.10 23.72
C SER A 9 -12.89 33.66 22.80
N LEU A 10 -11.75 33.31 23.40
CA LEU A 10 -10.55 32.82 22.74
C LEU A 10 -10.47 31.29 22.81
N LEU A 11 -10.17 30.69 21.66
CA LEU A 11 -9.74 29.30 21.55
C LEU A 11 -8.29 29.14 22.07
N PRO A 12 -7.93 28.01 22.69
CA PRO A 12 -6.56 27.75 23.14
C PRO A 12 -5.56 27.78 21.97
N GLY A 13 -4.43 28.47 22.12
CA GLY A 13 -3.35 28.54 21.10
C GLY A 13 -3.39 29.76 20.16
N MET A 14 -4.42 30.60 20.23
CA MET A 14 -4.52 31.85 19.47
C MET A 14 -3.48 32.88 19.93
N LYS A 15 -2.59 33.35 19.05
CA LYS A 15 -1.60 34.39 19.40
C LYS A 15 -2.17 35.81 19.38
N ILE A 16 -3.25 36.03 18.63
CA ILE A 16 -3.89 37.33 18.42
C ILE A 16 -5.40 37.17 18.58
N CYS A 17 -6.04 38.08 19.33
CA CYS A 17 -7.49 38.08 19.50
C CYS A 17 -8.20 38.49 18.20
N PRO A 18 -9.12 37.68 17.65
CA PRO A 18 -9.82 38.00 16.41
C PRO A 18 -10.81 39.18 16.56
N GLY A 19 -11.24 39.48 17.79
CA GLY A 19 -12.16 40.58 18.06
C GLY A 19 -11.52 41.97 18.15
N CYS A 20 -10.22 42.07 18.49
CA CYS A 20 -9.57 43.36 18.71
C CYS A 20 -8.13 43.48 18.19
N GLY A 21 -7.53 42.40 17.67
CA GLY A 21 -6.17 42.41 17.11
C GLY A 21 -5.03 42.45 18.14
N ASN A 22 -5.32 42.43 19.45
CA ASN A 22 -4.29 42.43 20.49
C ASN A 22 -3.71 41.03 20.77
N PRO A 23 -2.47 40.93 21.29
CA PRO A 23 -1.86 39.65 21.68
C PRO A 23 -2.69 38.94 22.75
N ALA A 24 -2.93 37.65 22.56
CA ALA A 24 -3.63 36.84 23.56
C ALA A 24 -2.71 36.58 24.75
N SER A 25 -2.96 37.27 25.87
CA SER A 25 -2.25 37.04 27.13
C SER A 25 -2.94 35.93 27.91
N TYR A 26 -2.23 34.83 28.17
CA TYR A 26 -2.68 33.70 28.97
C TYR A 26 -2.07 33.79 30.37
N SER A 27 -2.88 33.62 31.43
CA SER A 27 -2.35 33.33 32.77
C SER A 27 -1.82 31.90 32.77
N THR A 28 -0.50 31.72 32.92
CA THR A 28 0.15 30.41 32.95
C THR A 28 0.57 30.09 34.38
N SER A 29 -0.24 29.31 35.08
CA SER A 29 0.25 28.41 36.12
C SER A 29 0.27 27.01 35.53
N ALA A 30 1.46 26.49 35.27
CA ALA A 30 1.66 25.11 34.85
C ALA A 30 1.22 24.14 35.97
N PRO A 31 0.36 23.14 35.71
CA PRO A 31 0.16 22.04 36.63
C PRO A 31 1.18 20.95 36.32
N SER A 32 2.02 20.64 37.30
CA SER A 32 2.49 19.28 37.50
C SER A 32 1.26 18.44 37.83
N TYR A 33 0.94 17.44 36.99
CA TYR A 33 -0.14 16.51 37.31
C TYR A 33 0.42 15.35 38.14
N PRO A 34 -0.10 15.12 39.36
CA PRO A 34 0.15 13.89 40.08
C PRO A 34 -0.59 12.75 39.37
N ALA A 35 0.08 11.61 39.23
CA ALA A 35 -0.55 10.35 38.92
C ALA A 35 -1.43 9.96 40.11
N GLU A 36 -2.71 10.33 40.09
CA GLU A 36 -3.84 9.69 40.80
C GLU A 36 -5.07 10.63 40.72
N ASN A 37 -6.12 10.19 40.02
CA ASN A 37 -7.43 10.85 40.01
C ASN A 37 -8.07 10.69 41.40
N ASN A 38 -8.07 11.75 42.21
CA ASN A 38 -8.68 11.78 43.56
C ASN A 38 -10.15 12.23 43.56
N ASP A 39 -10.89 12.08 42.45
CA ASP A 39 -12.32 12.38 42.41
C ASP A 39 -13.13 11.15 42.90
N PRO A 40 -13.83 11.24 44.04
CA PRO A 40 -14.58 10.12 44.62
C PRO A 40 -15.81 9.70 43.81
N THR A 41 -16.16 10.41 42.73
CA THR A 41 -17.22 10.01 41.79
C THR A 41 -16.74 9.13 40.64
N ILE A 42 -15.42 8.98 40.49
CA ILE A 42 -14.78 8.17 39.45
C ILE A 42 -14.40 6.80 40.05
N PRO A 43 -14.91 5.66 39.53
CA PRO A 43 -14.48 4.36 40.01
C PRO A 43 -12.98 4.17 39.78
N ALA A 44 -12.28 3.53 40.73
CA ALA A 44 -10.81 3.47 40.78
C ALA A 44 -10.11 2.77 39.58
N GLY A 45 -10.85 2.23 38.61
CA GLY A 45 -10.33 1.64 37.37
C GLY A 45 -10.31 2.58 36.16
N PHE A 46 -10.83 3.81 36.28
CA PHE A 46 -10.94 4.76 35.17
C PHE A 46 -9.67 5.62 35.04
N GLY A 47 -8.59 4.98 34.59
CA GLY A 47 -7.39 5.65 34.12
C GLY A 47 -7.46 5.93 32.61
N PRO A 48 -6.84 7.00 32.12
CA PRO A 48 -6.98 7.39 30.72
C PRO A 48 -6.13 6.46 29.84
N PHE A 49 -6.69 5.97 28.73
CA PHE A 49 -6.02 5.03 27.83
C PHE A 49 -5.29 5.79 26.73
N ILE A 50 -3.97 5.58 26.60
CA ILE A 50 -3.17 6.18 25.54
C ILE A 50 -3.35 5.34 24.27
N GLU A 51 -3.45 5.94 23.09
CA GLU A 51 -3.38 5.22 21.81
C GLU A 51 -2.12 5.61 21.02
N THR A 52 -1.50 4.64 20.34
CA THR A 52 -0.34 4.88 19.47
C THR A 52 -0.76 5.30 18.07
N THR A 53 0.07 6.13 17.43
CA THR A 53 -0.06 6.41 16.00
C THR A 53 0.09 5.13 15.18
N PRO A 54 -0.76 4.89 14.17
CA PRO A 54 -0.45 3.89 13.16
C PRO A 54 0.89 4.23 12.54
N ALA A 55 1.81 3.27 12.51
CA ALA A 55 2.95 3.34 11.60
C ALA A 55 2.39 3.54 10.19
N SER A 56 2.81 4.61 9.51
CA SER A 56 2.50 4.80 8.10
C SER A 56 2.98 3.56 7.35
N LEU A 57 2.05 2.75 6.83
CA LEU A 57 2.40 1.68 5.92
C LEU A 57 2.93 2.34 4.64
N GLY A 58 4.25 2.30 4.50
CA GLY A 58 4.87 2.41 3.19
C GLY A 58 4.23 1.37 2.27
N SER A 59 3.81 1.84 1.11
CA SER A 59 3.20 1.09 0.02
C SER A 59 3.77 -0.33 -0.10
N LEU A 60 2.95 -1.35 0.16
CA LEU A 60 3.24 -2.72 -0.24
C LEU A 60 3.04 -2.82 -1.76
N SER A 61 4.03 -2.36 -2.53
CA SER A 61 4.25 -2.87 -3.88
C SER A 61 4.80 -4.30 -3.74
N GLY A 62 4.05 -5.26 -4.29
CA GLY A 62 4.42 -6.67 -4.27
C GLY A 62 5.79 -6.90 -4.89
N GLY A 63 6.79 -7.15 -4.04
CA GLY A 63 8.09 -7.67 -4.43
C GLY A 63 7.97 -9.15 -4.78
N ILE A 64 8.29 -9.47 -6.03
CA ILE A 64 8.49 -10.85 -6.50
C ILE A 64 9.75 -11.40 -5.79
N PRO A 65 9.74 -12.63 -5.24
CA PRO A 65 10.94 -13.21 -4.66
C PRO A 65 11.88 -13.67 -5.78
N GLN A 66 13.07 -13.06 -5.89
CA GLN A 66 14.17 -13.66 -6.66
C GLN A 66 14.91 -14.65 -5.76
N GLN A 67 14.61 -15.94 -5.95
CA GLN A 67 15.50 -17.02 -5.54
C GLN A 67 16.58 -17.24 -6.60
N SER A 68 17.79 -17.37 -6.08
CA SER A 68 19.04 -17.71 -6.73
C SER A 68 18.98 -19.06 -7.45
N PHE A 69 19.32 -19.06 -8.73
CA PHE A 69 19.89 -20.23 -9.41
C PHE A 69 21.12 -19.79 -10.18
N SER A 70 22.25 -20.42 -9.86
CA SER A 70 23.47 -20.35 -10.65
C SER A 70 23.28 -21.12 -11.95
N ASN A 71 23.87 -20.62 -13.04
CA ASN A 71 24.51 -21.45 -14.04
C ASN A 71 25.43 -20.57 -14.90
N GLY A 72 26.65 -21.08 -15.10
CA GLY A 72 27.77 -20.34 -15.67
C GLY A 72 27.69 -20.13 -17.18
N ALA A 73 28.32 -19.04 -17.60
CA ALA A 73 28.86 -18.85 -18.94
C ALA A 73 30.20 -18.11 -18.82
N PRO A 74 31.29 -18.55 -19.47
CA PRO A 74 32.51 -17.77 -19.56
C PRO A 74 32.53 -16.87 -20.80
N GLN A 75 32.83 -15.60 -20.51
CA GLN A 75 33.77 -14.72 -21.22
C GLN A 75 33.49 -14.26 -22.66
N GLY A 76 33.16 -12.98 -22.75
CA GLY A 76 33.52 -12.09 -23.85
C GLY A 76 33.96 -10.74 -23.28
N THR A 77 35.23 -10.62 -22.88
CA THR A 77 35.82 -9.36 -22.42
C THR A 77 36.09 -8.43 -23.61
N ARG A 78 35.49 -7.25 -23.59
CA ARG A 78 35.92 -6.08 -24.38
C ARG A 78 36.95 -5.31 -23.55
N PRO A 79 38.10 -4.88 -24.10
CA PRO A 79 38.89 -3.85 -23.43
C PRO A 79 38.45 -2.45 -23.87
N ALA A 80 38.58 -1.56 -22.90
CA ALA A 80 38.33 -0.14 -22.97
C ALA A 80 39.40 0.61 -23.77
N ASN A 81 38.98 1.75 -24.31
CA ASN A 81 39.87 2.81 -24.77
C ASN A 81 40.49 3.48 -23.54
N GLU A 82 41.80 3.39 -23.39
CA GLU A 82 42.62 4.35 -22.65
C GLU A 82 43.71 4.83 -23.59
N GLY A 83 43.79 6.14 -23.78
CA GLY A 83 44.88 6.77 -24.54
C GLY A 83 45.97 7.23 -23.60
N VAL A 84 47.24 6.98 -23.95
CA VAL A 84 48.40 7.78 -23.53
C VAL A 84 49.51 7.71 -24.59
N GLN A 85 49.86 8.91 -25.08
CA GLN A 85 51.15 9.45 -25.55
C GLN A 85 52.03 8.79 -26.62
N ALA A 86 52.48 9.72 -27.47
CA ALA A 86 53.49 9.61 -28.51
C ALA A 86 54.89 9.34 -27.96
N TYR A 87 55.61 8.45 -28.66
CA TYR A 87 57.06 8.46 -28.73
C TYR A 87 57.49 8.54 -30.20
N ASN A 88 58.14 9.66 -30.52
CA ASN A 88 58.89 9.85 -31.75
C ASN A 88 60.09 8.90 -31.77
N ALA A 89 60.24 8.12 -32.84
CA ALA A 89 61.50 7.49 -33.22
C ALA A 89 61.78 7.82 -34.69
N ILE A 90 62.75 8.71 -34.88
CA ILE A 90 63.34 9.12 -36.16
C ILE A 90 64.08 7.90 -36.73
N GLN A 91 63.76 7.49 -37.96
CA GLN A 91 64.57 6.53 -38.73
C GLN A 91 65.24 7.22 -39.94
N PRO A 92 66.53 6.92 -40.19
CA PRO A 92 67.37 7.60 -41.18
C PRO A 92 67.06 7.20 -42.64
N PRO A 93 67.53 8.00 -43.62
CA PRO A 93 67.16 7.86 -45.02
C PRO A 93 67.87 6.67 -45.66
N TYR A 94 67.10 5.74 -46.24
CA TYR A 94 67.66 4.68 -47.06
C TYR A 94 67.92 5.18 -48.47
N THR A 95 69.19 5.09 -48.82
CA THR A 95 69.86 5.50 -50.04
C THR A 95 69.42 4.67 -51.24
N ALA A 96 69.16 5.37 -52.33
CA ALA A 96 68.99 4.80 -53.66
C ALA A 96 70.32 4.16 -54.11
N TYR A 97 70.27 2.87 -54.47
CA TYR A 97 71.34 2.22 -55.22
C TYR A 97 70.94 2.11 -56.70
N PRO A 98 71.80 2.58 -57.62
CA PRO A 98 71.56 2.48 -59.05
C PRO A 98 71.79 1.04 -59.56
N PRO A 99 71.00 0.56 -60.52
CA PRO A 99 71.18 -0.77 -61.10
C PRO A 99 72.40 -0.83 -62.05
N PRO A 100 73.10 -1.99 -62.12
CA PRO A 100 74.31 -2.18 -62.93
C PRO A 100 74.05 -2.33 -64.46
N PRO A 101 75.09 -2.19 -65.31
CA PRO A 101 74.97 -2.06 -66.76
C PRO A 101 74.72 -3.41 -67.45
N ILE A 102 73.79 -3.42 -68.41
CA ILE A 102 73.41 -4.60 -69.20
C ILE A 102 74.16 -4.57 -70.55
N PRO A 103 74.74 -5.70 -71.02
CA PRO A 103 75.43 -5.82 -72.30
C PRO A 103 74.49 -5.77 -73.53
N PRO A 104 75.01 -5.47 -74.74
CA PRO A 104 74.19 -5.23 -75.93
C PRO A 104 73.57 -6.53 -76.47
N ALA A 105 72.24 -6.60 -76.46
CA ALA A 105 71.48 -7.71 -77.04
C ALA A 105 70.87 -7.31 -78.40
N GLN A 106 71.13 -8.18 -79.37
CA GLN A 106 70.87 -8.05 -80.80
C GLN A 106 69.38 -7.97 -81.13
N THR A 107 69.05 -7.19 -82.17
CA THR A 107 67.71 -7.03 -82.74
C THR A 107 67.20 -8.33 -83.39
N PRO A 108 66.13 -8.96 -82.87
CA PRO A 108 65.39 -9.98 -83.60
C PRO A 108 64.41 -9.32 -84.59
N PRO A 109 64.06 -10.01 -85.69
CA PRO A 109 63.30 -9.46 -86.81
C PRO A 109 61.88 -9.06 -86.40
N PRO A 110 61.15 -8.29 -87.23
CA PRO A 110 59.75 -7.95 -86.97
C PRO A 110 58.93 -9.24 -86.88
N ARG A 111 58.66 -9.70 -85.64
CA ARG A 111 57.61 -10.67 -85.38
C ARG A 111 56.30 -9.96 -85.68
N GLN A 112 55.77 -10.23 -86.86
CA GLN A 112 54.36 -9.98 -87.16
C GLN A 112 53.55 -10.38 -85.93
N ARG A 113 52.74 -9.44 -85.44
CA ARG A 113 51.61 -9.77 -84.58
C ARG A 113 50.79 -10.81 -85.35
N ARG A 114 51.07 -12.10 -85.14
CA ARG A 114 50.07 -13.13 -85.40
C ARG A 114 48.96 -12.78 -84.44
N GLY A 115 47.93 -12.13 -84.99
CA GLY A 115 46.69 -11.90 -84.29
C GLY A 115 46.31 -13.20 -83.59
N PRO A 116 45.76 -13.10 -82.37
CA PRO A 116 45.46 -14.27 -81.56
C PRO A 116 44.80 -15.33 -82.45
N SER A 117 45.32 -16.55 -82.44
CA SER A 117 44.76 -17.62 -83.25
C SER A 117 43.27 -17.73 -82.93
N LYS A 118 42.44 -18.12 -83.90
CA LYS A 118 40.99 -18.21 -83.68
C LYS A 118 40.66 -19.03 -82.40
N GLY A 119 41.48 -20.03 -82.07
CA GLY A 119 41.39 -20.79 -80.81
C GLY A 119 41.68 -19.99 -79.54
N MET A 120 42.66 -19.07 -79.55
CA MET A 120 42.96 -18.17 -78.42
C MET A 120 41.85 -17.14 -78.18
N LEU A 121 41.24 -16.61 -79.26
CA LEU A 121 40.08 -15.72 -79.15
C LEU A 121 38.85 -16.45 -78.61
N ILE A 122 38.62 -17.69 -79.03
CA ILE A 122 37.56 -18.54 -78.48
C ILE A 122 37.82 -18.83 -76.99
N LEU A 123 39.07 -19.12 -76.61
CA LEU A 123 39.41 -19.42 -75.22
C LEU A 123 39.28 -18.18 -74.31
N LEU A 124 39.68 -16.99 -74.77
CA LEU A 124 39.49 -15.73 -74.04
C LEU A 124 38.02 -15.34 -73.92
N SER A 125 37.21 -15.54 -74.96
CA SER A 125 35.77 -15.27 -74.90
C SER A 125 35.04 -16.23 -73.95
N ILE A 126 35.43 -17.51 -73.91
CA ILE A 126 34.95 -18.46 -72.90
C ILE A 126 35.37 -18.02 -71.48
N LEU A 127 36.62 -17.59 -71.28
CA LEU A 127 37.12 -17.12 -69.98
C LEU A 127 36.36 -15.90 -69.45
N VAL A 128 36.04 -14.95 -70.33
CA VAL A 128 35.22 -13.78 -69.99
C VAL A 128 33.79 -14.19 -69.61
N LEU A 129 33.18 -15.12 -70.35
CA LEU A 129 31.86 -15.66 -70.01
C LEU A 129 31.86 -16.37 -68.65
N VAL A 130 32.90 -17.13 -68.34
CA VAL A 130 33.07 -17.79 -67.03
C VAL A 130 33.26 -16.76 -65.92
N MET A 131 34.04 -15.69 -66.13
CA MET A 131 34.17 -14.60 -65.15
C MET A 131 32.86 -13.85 -64.91
N LEU A 132 32.08 -13.58 -65.96
CA LEU A 132 30.78 -12.91 -65.84
C LEU A 132 29.74 -13.80 -65.14
N ALA A 133 29.74 -15.10 -65.43
CA ALA A 133 28.93 -16.08 -64.70
C ALA A 133 29.37 -16.22 -63.23
N GLY A 134 30.68 -16.21 -62.97
CA GLY A 134 31.27 -16.25 -61.64
C GLY A 134 30.96 -15.02 -60.79
N THR A 135 31.04 -13.81 -61.35
CA THR A 135 30.70 -12.58 -60.62
C THR A 135 29.19 -12.46 -60.37
N GLY A 136 28.35 -12.88 -61.31
CA GLY A 136 26.90 -12.92 -61.12
C GLY A 136 26.46 -13.90 -60.02
N THR A 137 27.08 -15.08 -59.97
CA THR A 137 26.83 -16.05 -58.89
C THR A 137 27.33 -15.54 -57.55
N ILE A 138 28.55 -14.99 -57.47
CA ILE A 138 29.07 -14.39 -56.23
C ILE A 138 28.20 -13.23 -55.76
N TYR A 139 27.75 -12.35 -56.65
CA TYR A 139 26.85 -11.24 -56.30
C TYR A 139 25.53 -11.77 -55.72
N TYR A 140 24.92 -12.78 -56.35
CA TYR A 140 23.69 -13.40 -55.88
C TYR A 140 23.84 -14.07 -54.50
N PHE A 141 24.93 -14.80 -54.28
CA PHE A 141 25.19 -15.46 -53.00
C PHE A 141 25.68 -14.52 -51.89
N SER A 142 26.21 -13.35 -52.23
CA SER A 142 26.72 -12.39 -51.24
C SER A 142 25.68 -11.36 -50.76
N ILE A 143 24.69 -11.02 -51.59
CA ILE A 143 23.74 -9.94 -51.26
C ILE A 143 22.28 -10.44 -51.10
N PRO A 144 21.56 -10.87 -52.16
CA PRO A 144 20.14 -11.21 -52.04
C PRO A 144 19.91 -12.52 -51.29
N TYR A 145 20.77 -13.53 -51.43
CA TYR A 145 20.58 -14.81 -50.74
C TYR A 145 20.71 -14.68 -49.20
N PRO A 146 21.75 -14.05 -48.62
CA PRO A 146 21.83 -13.83 -47.18
C PRO A 146 20.72 -12.90 -46.66
N ALA A 147 20.30 -11.92 -47.45
CA ALA A 147 19.19 -11.03 -47.10
C ALA A 147 17.86 -11.81 -46.94
N GLN A 148 17.58 -12.77 -47.83
CA GLN A 148 16.41 -13.64 -47.72
C GLN A 148 16.47 -14.55 -46.50
N ILE A 149 17.65 -15.12 -46.19
CA ILE A 149 17.84 -15.94 -44.99
C ILE A 149 17.65 -15.11 -43.72
N ARG A 150 18.20 -13.89 -43.67
CA ARG A 150 17.99 -12.95 -42.55
C ARG A 150 16.52 -12.56 -42.42
N ALA A 151 15.84 -12.24 -43.52
CA ALA A 151 14.41 -11.90 -43.48
C ALA A 151 13.56 -13.07 -42.92
N LYS A 152 13.84 -14.31 -43.34
CA LYS A 152 13.17 -15.51 -42.79
C LYS A 152 13.50 -15.75 -41.32
N ALA A 153 14.77 -15.58 -40.94
CA ALA A 153 15.20 -15.71 -39.54
C ALA A 153 14.53 -14.65 -38.65
N THR A 154 14.50 -13.38 -39.09
CA THR A 154 13.81 -12.29 -38.38
C THR A 154 12.31 -12.53 -38.30
N ALA A 155 11.65 -12.97 -39.38
CA ALA A 155 10.22 -13.30 -39.35
C ALA A 155 9.90 -14.45 -38.38
N THR A 156 10.77 -15.47 -38.33
CA THR A 156 10.62 -16.60 -37.39
C THR A 156 10.83 -16.15 -35.95
N ALA A 157 11.88 -15.38 -35.69
CA ALA A 157 12.15 -14.81 -34.37
C ALA A 157 11.02 -13.90 -33.90
N GLN A 158 10.47 -13.07 -34.79
CA GLN A 158 9.32 -12.21 -34.48
C GLN A 158 8.06 -13.04 -34.22
N SER A 159 7.80 -14.10 -34.98
CA SER A 159 6.66 -14.99 -34.74
C SER A 159 6.78 -15.67 -33.37
N GLN A 160 7.96 -16.17 -33.03
CA GLN A 160 8.20 -16.81 -31.73
C GLN A 160 8.05 -15.80 -30.58
N ALA A 161 8.60 -14.59 -30.73
CA ALA A 161 8.44 -13.51 -29.76
C ALA A 161 6.96 -13.11 -29.59
N ASN A 162 6.21 -13.01 -30.68
CA ASN A 162 4.78 -12.71 -30.64
C ASN A 162 3.99 -13.83 -29.95
N THR A 163 4.25 -15.10 -30.28
CA THR A 163 3.60 -16.24 -29.61
C THR A 163 3.92 -16.29 -28.11
N ALA A 164 5.18 -16.05 -27.73
CA ALA A 164 5.59 -15.99 -26.33
C ALA A 164 4.92 -14.82 -25.59
N ALA A 165 4.82 -13.64 -26.21
CA ALA A 165 4.12 -12.48 -25.66
C ALA A 165 2.62 -12.75 -25.48
N THR A 166 1.95 -13.33 -26.48
CA THR A 166 0.53 -13.70 -26.40
C THR A 166 0.28 -14.76 -25.33
N ALA A 167 1.12 -15.80 -25.24
CA ALA A 167 1.02 -16.81 -24.20
C ALA A 167 1.15 -16.21 -22.79
N THR A 168 2.12 -15.30 -22.61
CA THR A 168 2.32 -14.60 -21.33
C THR A 168 1.12 -13.71 -20.99
N ALA A 169 0.59 -12.95 -21.95
CA ALA A 169 -0.58 -12.11 -21.76
C ALA A 169 -1.82 -12.93 -21.38
N GLN A 170 -2.02 -14.10 -22.00
CA GLN A 170 -3.12 -15.00 -21.67
C GLN A 170 -3.02 -15.55 -20.25
N VAL A 171 -1.81 -15.93 -19.81
CA VAL A 171 -1.58 -16.42 -18.44
C VAL A 171 -1.90 -15.33 -17.41
N ILE A 172 -1.43 -14.09 -17.63
CA ILE A 172 -1.72 -12.95 -16.74
C ILE A 172 -3.22 -12.67 -16.71
N HIS A 173 -3.88 -12.65 -17.87
CA HIS A 173 -5.32 -12.43 -17.96
C HIS A 173 -6.11 -13.50 -17.18
N ASN A 174 -5.77 -14.78 -17.37
CA ASN A 174 -6.43 -15.89 -16.67
C ASN A 174 -6.17 -15.85 -15.15
N ALA A 175 -4.95 -15.50 -14.73
CA ALA A 175 -4.61 -15.32 -13.33
C ALA A 175 -5.42 -14.19 -12.69
N ASN A 176 -5.51 -13.04 -13.36
CA ASN A 176 -6.29 -11.88 -12.89
C ASN A 176 -7.79 -12.19 -12.83
N ALA A 177 -8.33 -12.86 -13.86
CA ALA A 177 -9.73 -13.29 -13.87
C ALA A 177 -10.04 -14.25 -12.71
N THR A 178 -9.14 -15.20 -12.43
CA THR A 178 -9.28 -16.14 -11.31
C THR A 178 -9.21 -15.43 -9.97
N ALA A 179 -8.25 -14.53 -9.77
CA ALA A 179 -8.12 -13.73 -8.55
C ALA A 179 -9.37 -12.87 -8.30
N THR A 180 -9.93 -12.26 -9.36
CA THR A 180 -11.15 -11.45 -9.29
C THR A 180 -12.37 -12.30 -8.92
N ALA A 181 -12.52 -13.48 -9.54
CA ALA A 181 -13.59 -14.41 -9.22
C ALA A 181 -13.52 -14.90 -7.76
N GLN A 182 -12.32 -15.18 -7.26
CA GLN A 182 -12.10 -15.59 -5.86
C GLN A 182 -12.39 -14.46 -4.87
N ALA A 183 -11.98 -13.22 -5.18
CA ALA A 183 -12.29 -12.05 -4.36
C ALA A 183 -13.81 -11.81 -4.28
N GLN A 184 -14.52 -11.90 -5.42
CA GLN A 184 -15.97 -11.75 -5.46
C GLN A 184 -16.70 -12.87 -4.70
N ALA A 185 -16.24 -14.11 -4.82
CA ALA A 185 -16.78 -15.24 -4.07
C ALA A 185 -16.60 -15.05 -2.56
N THR A 186 -15.42 -14.57 -2.13
CA THR A 186 -15.13 -14.26 -0.73
C THR A 186 -16.05 -13.15 -0.22
N LEU A 187 -16.18 -12.05 -0.95
CA LEU A 187 -17.07 -10.94 -0.59
C LEU A 187 -18.53 -11.42 -0.44
N THR A 188 -19.00 -12.24 -1.38
CA THR A 188 -20.35 -12.80 -1.36
C THR A 188 -20.55 -13.72 -0.15
N ALA A 189 -19.57 -14.56 0.18
CA ALA A 189 -19.62 -15.42 1.35
C ALA A 189 -19.67 -14.61 2.66
N GLN A 190 -18.86 -13.56 2.78
CA GLN A 190 -18.88 -12.68 3.95
C GLN A 190 -20.19 -11.91 4.08
N GLN A 191 -20.75 -11.44 2.97
CA GLN A 191 -22.06 -10.80 2.97
C GLN A 191 -23.16 -11.76 3.41
N ASN A 192 -23.10 -13.03 3.02
CA ASN A 192 -24.04 -14.06 3.49
C ASN A 192 -23.91 -14.31 4.99
N ILE A 193 -22.69 -14.25 5.54
CA ILE A 193 -22.45 -14.35 6.99
C ILE A 193 -23.14 -13.18 7.71
N TYR A 194 -23.00 -11.95 7.21
CA TYR A 194 -23.71 -10.79 7.75
C TYR A 194 -25.23 -11.01 7.77
N THR A 195 -25.82 -11.38 6.63
CA THR A 195 -27.27 -11.57 6.54
C THR A 195 -27.77 -12.65 7.50
N GLN A 196 -27.04 -13.76 7.66
CA GLN A 196 -27.40 -14.81 8.61
C GLN A 196 -27.24 -14.34 10.06
N ALA A 197 -26.17 -13.63 10.37
CA ALA A 197 -25.82 -13.20 11.71
C ALA A 197 -26.72 -12.06 12.24
N THR A 198 -27.35 -11.30 11.35
CA THR A 198 -28.34 -10.27 11.70
C THR A 198 -29.77 -10.70 11.36
N ASN A 199 -30.02 -12.00 11.13
CA ASN A 199 -31.36 -12.49 10.84
C ASN A 199 -32.18 -12.64 12.13
N GLY A 200 -33.49 -12.40 12.04
CA GLY A 200 -34.41 -12.47 13.16
C GLY A 200 -34.24 -11.34 14.18
N ASN A 201 -34.93 -11.48 15.31
CA ASN A 201 -34.94 -10.44 16.35
C ASN A 201 -33.62 -10.44 17.12
N PRO A 202 -33.01 -9.26 17.36
CA PRO A 202 -31.83 -9.18 18.20
C PRO A 202 -32.15 -9.60 19.63
N ALA A 203 -31.21 -10.28 20.29
CA ALA A 203 -31.30 -10.66 21.69
C ALA A 203 -31.26 -9.43 22.62
N ILE A 204 -30.56 -8.37 22.20
CA ILE A 204 -30.52 -7.07 22.87
C ILE A 204 -30.80 -6.00 21.82
N SER A 205 -31.74 -5.11 22.14
CA SER A 205 -32.02 -3.91 21.36
C SER A 205 -32.04 -2.72 22.30
N ASP A 206 -31.08 -1.82 22.15
CA ASP A 206 -30.90 -0.64 22.98
C ASP A 206 -30.93 0.60 22.07
N ALA A 207 -31.87 1.51 22.33
CA ALA A 207 -31.95 2.76 21.57
C ALA A 207 -30.74 3.67 21.84
N LEU A 208 -30.05 3.49 22.97
CA LEU A 208 -29.02 4.37 23.51
C LEU A 208 -29.52 5.82 23.72
N ALA A 209 -30.82 5.99 23.98
CA ALA A 209 -31.43 7.30 24.26
C ALA A 209 -31.47 7.64 25.76
N LYS A 210 -31.26 6.63 26.61
CA LYS A 210 -31.20 6.69 28.08
C LYS A 210 -30.53 5.41 28.56
N ASN A 211 -30.13 5.38 29.83
CA ASN A 211 -29.56 4.17 30.41
C ASN A 211 -30.55 2.99 30.36
N SER A 212 -30.02 1.79 30.20
CA SER A 212 -30.75 0.57 29.94
C SER A 212 -30.35 -0.53 30.92
N PRO A 213 -30.94 -1.73 30.87
CA PRO A 213 -30.48 -2.87 31.66
C PRO A 213 -29.01 -3.27 31.40
N LEU A 214 -28.37 -2.76 30.33
CA LEU A 214 -26.94 -2.90 30.10
C LEU A 214 -26.06 -2.05 31.05
N GLN A 215 -26.66 -1.11 31.80
CA GLN A 215 -25.98 -0.26 32.79
C GLN A 215 -24.75 0.44 32.19
N TRP A 216 -24.98 1.28 31.18
CA TRP A 216 -23.92 2.07 30.58
C TRP A 216 -23.33 3.05 31.60
N ASN A 217 -22.01 3.25 31.52
CA ASN A 217 -21.34 4.32 32.26
C ASN A 217 -22.03 5.66 32.00
N GLU A 218 -22.26 6.46 33.04
CA GLU A 218 -22.98 7.73 32.89
C GLU A 218 -22.38 8.80 33.81
N TYR A 219 -21.58 9.68 33.22
CA TYR A 219 -20.93 10.82 33.87
C TYR A 219 -20.46 11.83 32.80
N ASP A 220 -20.45 13.13 33.10
CA ASP A 220 -19.94 14.17 32.19
C ASP A 220 -19.09 15.15 32.99
N THR A 221 -17.77 15.08 32.83
CA THR A 221 -16.82 15.96 33.52
C THR A 221 -16.31 17.03 32.57
N SER A 222 -16.17 18.26 33.07
CA SER A 222 -15.69 19.39 32.26
C SER A 222 -14.21 19.30 31.89
N SER A 223 -13.41 18.48 32.58
CA SER A 223 -11.96 18.36 32.37
C SER A 223 -11.55 17.18 31.50
N ASN A 224 -12.22 16.02 31.63
CA ASN A 224 -11.82 14.78 30.96
C ASN A 224 -12.89 14.25 30.00
N GLY A 225 -14.09 14.85 29.98
CA GLY A 225 -15.22 14.32 29.23
C GLY A 225 -15.94 13.22 29.99
N GLY A 226 -16.47 12.24 29.26
CA GLY A 226 -17.25 11.14 29.83
C GLY A 226 -18.29 10.56 28.88
N CYS A 227 -19.33 10.00 29.48
CA CYS A 227 -20.40 9.24 28.85
C CYS A 227 -21.76 9.82 29.25
N VAL A 228 -22.53 10.35 28.31
CA VAL A 228 -23.80 11.04 28.64
C VAL A 228 -24.91 10.75 27.64
N PHE A 229 -26.11 10.52 28.14
CA PHE A 229 -27.30 10.47 27.29
C PHE A 229 -27.82 11.89 27.05
N THR A 230 -27.72 12.35 25.80
CA THR A 230 -28.19 13.69 25.41
C THR A 230 -28.70 13.67 23.97
N ALA A 231 -29.65 14.56 23.67
CA ALA A 231 -30.29 14.66 22.36
C ALA A 231 -30.86 13.32 21.82
N GLY A 232 -31.27 12.41 22.71
CA GLY A 232 -31.80 11.09 22.34
C GLY A 232 -30.76 10.08 21.87
N THR A 233 -29.47 10.34 22.11
CA THR A 233 -28.35 9.44 21.78
C THR A 233 -27.35 9.38 22.93
N TYR A 234 -26.41 8.42 22.86
CA TYR A 234 -25.36 8.27 23.85
C TYR A 234 -24.07 8.89 23.32
N HIS A 235 -23.59 9.92 24.00
CA HIS A 235 -22.41 10.68 23.61
C HIS A 235 -21.21 10.22 24.44
N VAL A 236 -20.13 9.89 23.75
CA VAL A 236 -18.83 9.61 24.34
C VAL A 236 -17.92 10.80 24.02
N LYS A 237 -17.34 11.41 25.06
CA LYS A 237 -16.56 12.65 24.95
C LYS A 237 -15.20 12.49 25.58
N GLU A 238 -14.15 12.90 24.90
CA GLU A 238 -12.79 12.98 25.44
C GLU A 238 -12.28 14.41 25.28
N TYR A 239 -11.82 15.02 26.35
CA TYR A 239 -11.29 16.40 26.35
C TYR A 239 -9.78 16.46 26.55
N ALA A 240 -9.16 15.38 27.03
CA ALA A 240 -7.73 15.26 27.22
C ALA A 240 -7.04 14.77 25.93
N SER A 241 -6.04 15.52 25.49
CA SER A 241 -5.25 15.14 24.31
C SER A 241 -4.44 13.87 24.57
N GLY A 242 -4.40 12.99 23.58
CA GLY A 242 -3.60 11.77 23.60
C GLY A 242 -4.26 10.58 24.30
N TYR A 243 -5.52 10.74 24.73
CA TYR A 243 -6.30 9.71 25.38
C TYR A 243 -7.57 9.40 24.59
N PHE A 244 -8.16 8.24 24.83
CA PHE A 244 -9.53 7.95 24.42
C PHE A 244 -10.42 7.73 25.64
N GLN A 245 -11.71 8.07 25.49
CA GLN A 245 -12.72 7.87 26.50
C GLN A 245 -13.50 6.58 26.24
N PRO A 246 -13.26 5.48 26.99
CA PRO A 246 -14.09 4.30 26.91
C PRO A 246 -15.36 4.45 27.75
N CYS A 247 -16.47 3.95 27.24
CA CYS A 247 -17.76 3.96 27.89
C CYS A 247 -18.34 2.55 27.85
N PHE A 248 -18.26 1.81 28.95
CA PHE A 248 -18.64 0.40 29.03
C PHE A 248 -20.12 0.22 29.41
N ALA A 249 -20.70 -0.87 28.92
CA ALA A 249 -21.89 -1.47 29.48
C ALA A 249 -21.47 -2.37 30.66
N GLN A 250 -21.85 -2.00 31.89
CA GLN A 250 -21.44 -2.70 33.11
C GLN A 250 -22.17 -4.03 33.32
N ALA A 251 -23.30 -4.24 32.65
CA ALA A 251 -24.04 -5.50 32.69
C ALA A 251 -23.84 -6.31 31.41
N GLY A 252 -23.44 -7.58 31.59
CA GLY A 252 -23.32 -8.57 30.53
C GLY A 252 -21.90 -9.09 30.34
N ASN A 253 -21.81 -10.30 29.78
CA ASN A 253 -20.55 -10.93 29.41
C ASN A 253 -20.77 -11.69 28.10
N PHE A 254 -20.12 -11.23 27.03
CA PHE A 254 -20.45 -11.62 25.66
C PHE A 254 -19.26 -12.31 24.99
N SER A 255 -19.48 -13.53 24.48
CA SER A 255 -18.45 -14.34 23.83
C SER A 255 -18.57 -14.34 22.31
N ASN A 256 -19.56 -15.06 21.78
CA ASN A 256 -19.91 -15.11 20.37
C ASN A 256 -21.16 -14.29 20.13
N PHE A 257 -21.03 -13.22 19.36
CA PHE A 257 -22.12 -12.30 19.11
C PHE A 257 -21.91 -11.50 17.82
N THR A 258 -23.01 -10.98 17.30
CA THR A 258 -22.99 -9.91 16.32
C THR A 258 -23.49 -8.65 16.99
N LEU A 259 -22.69 -7.59 17.02
CA LEU A 259 -23.06 -6.28 17.54
C LEU A 259 -23.13 -5.30 16.39
N GLN A 260 -24.24 -4.57 16.29
CA GLN A 260 -24.45 -3.50 15.33
C GLN A 260 -24.80 -2.21 16.09
N VAL A 261 -24.22 -1.07 15.71
CA VAL A 261 -24.53 0.23 16.31
C VAL A 261 -24.39 1.34 15.28
N GLN A 262 -25.30 2.31 15.32
CA GLN A 262 -25.19 3.52 14.52
C GLN A 262 -24.32 4.53 15.24
N MET A 263 -23.29 5.02 14.55
CA MET A 263 -22.26 5.90 15.09
C MET A 263 -22.06 7.13 14.20
N THR A 264 -21.93 8.30 14.81
CA THR A 264 -21.57 9.55 14.14
C THR A 264 -20.45 10.23 14.91
N ILE A 265 -19.31 10.46 14.25
CA ILE A 265 -18.22 11.27 14.80
C ILE A 265 -18.60 12.74 14.62
N LEU A 266 -18.93 13.44 15.72
CA LEU A 266 -19.33 14.85 15.70
C LEU A 266 -18.09 15.75 15.71
N SER A 267 -17.13 15.41 16.57
CA SER A 267 -15.78 15.97 16.59
C SER A 267 -14.78 14.87 16.90
N GLY A 268 -13.53 15.08 16.53
CA GLY A 268 -12.47 14.11 16.75
C GLY A 268 -12.03 13.38 15.49
N GLU A 269 -11.14 12.41 15.68
CA GLU A 269 -10.57 11.61 14.59
C GLU A 269 -11.27 10.26 14.46
N TYR A 270 -11.56 9.60 15.58
CA TYR A 270 -12.04 8.22 15.62
C TYR A 270 -13.21 8.00 16.58
N GLY A 271 -14.02 6.99 16.26
CA GLY A 271 -15.02 6.42 17.14
C GLY A 271 -15.14 4.92 16.90
N GLY A 272 -15.61 4.18 17.90
CA GLY A 272 -15.56 2.72 17.82
C GLY A 272 -16.33 1.94 18.86
N ILE A 273 -16.13 0.62 18.78
CA ILE A 273 -16.66 -0.41 19.65
C ILE A 273 -15.49 -1.06 20.39
N ILE A 274 -15.60 -1.14 21.71
CA ILE A 274 -14.77 -1.96 22.56
C ILE A 274 -15.51 -3.28 22.83
N PHE A 275 -14.80 -4.40 22.83
CA PHE A 275 -15.45 -5.69 23.03
C PHE A 275 -14.55 -6.75 23.66
N ARG A 276 -15.21 -7.74 24.28
CA ARG A 276 -14.58 -8.79 25.10
C ARG A 276 -13.66 -8.18 26.15
N ALA A 277 -14.16 -7.11 26.76
CA ALA A 277 -13.38 -6.29 27.67
C ALA A 277 -13.38 -6.83 29.09
N ASP A 278 -12.21 -6.68 29.71
CA ASP A 278 -11.96 -6.75 31.13
C ASP A 278 -11.46 -5.35 31.52
N ASP A 279 -12.40 -4.52 31.98
CA ASP A 279 -12.15 -3.11 32.29
C ASP A 279 -11.20 -2.96 33.49
N GLN A 280 -11.32 -3.83 34.49
CA GLN A 280 -10.47 -3.87 35.68
C GLN A 280 -8.99 -4.05 35.34
N ASN A 281 -8.69 -4.84 34.31
CA ASN A 281 -7.31 -5.12 33.88
C ASN A 281 -6.91 -4.39 32.59
N SER A 282 -7.77 -3.51 32.05
CA SER A 282 -7.47 -2.76 30.83
C SER A 282 -7.14 -3.64 29.63
N LYS A 283 -7.89 -4.74 29.46
CA LYS A 283 -7.70 -5.74 28.40
C LYS A 283 -8.93 -5.85 27.53
N PHE A 284 -8.82 -5.58 26.24
CA PHE A 284 -9.95 -5.63 25.31
C PHE A 284 -9.48 -5.62 23.86
N TYR A 285 -10.41 -5.87 22.95
CA TYR A 285 -10.26 -5.45 21.57
C TYR A 285 -10.96 -4.11 21.34
N LEU A 286 -10.39 -3.30 20.47
CA LEU A 286 -10.95 -2.02 20.03
C LEU A 286 -11.06 -2.02 18.51
N LEU A 287 -12.30 -1.94 18.00
CA LEU A 287 -12.61 -1.68 16.61
C LEU A 287 -12.99 -0.21 16.46
N GLN A 288 -12.29 0.55 15.62
CA GLN A 288 -12.64 1.93 15.35
C GLN A 288 -12.58 2.29 13.86
N ILE A 289 -13.34 3.32 13.50
CA ILE A 289 -13.25 3.96 12.18
C ILE A 289 -12.88 5.44 12.33
N GLY A 290 -12.18 5.96 11.35
CA GLY A 290 -11.72 7.34 11.32
C GLY A 290 -12.49 8.21 10.31
N THR A 291 -12.48 9.52 10.53
CA THR A 291 -13.07 10.52 9.62
C THR A 291 -12.41 10.54 8.23
N ASN A 292 -11.20 9.99 8.10
CA ASN A 292 -10.42 9.83 6.88
C ASN A 292 -10.65 8.48 6.15
N ASN A 293 -11.80 7.85 6.38
CA ASN A 293 -12.15 6.54 5.80
C ASN A 293 -11.28 5.37 6.28
N SER A 294 -10.48 5.55 7.34
CA SER A 294 -9.68 4.46 7.91
C SER A 294 -10.51 3.57 8.84
N TYR A 295 -10.04 2.35 9.04
CA TYR A 295 -10.50 1.47 10.10
C TYR A 295 -9.32 0.73 10.72
N GLN A 296 -9.42 0.48 12.02
CA GLN A 296 -8.40 -0.18 12.80
C GLN A 296 -9.03 -1.19 13.75
N LEU A 297 -8.32 -2.28 13.97
CA LEU A 297 -8.63 -3.24 15.01
C LEU A 297 -7.38 -3.45 15.86
N PHE A 298 -7.49 -3.12 17.14
CA PHE A 298 -6.43 -3.26 18.13
C PHE A 298 -6.77 -4.30 19.18
N LYS A 299 -5.71 -4.85 19.77
CA LYS A 299 -5.76 -5.65 21.00
C LYS A 299 -4.98 -4.92 22.08
N TYR A 300 -5.66 -4.43 23.10
CA TYR A 300 -5.06 -3.80 24.28
C TYR A 300 -4.77 -4.86 25.34
N THR A 301 -3.58 -4.80 25.93
CA THR A 301 -3.14 -5.70 27.01
C THR A 301 -2.94 -4.99 28.35
N SER A 302 -3.03 -3.65 28.34
CA SER A 302 -2.91 -2.74 29.47
C SER A 302 -3.53 -1.38 29.10
N ASN A 303 -3.55 -0.43 30.03
CA ASN A 303 -3.99 0.95 29.78
C ASN A 303 -3.00 1.80 28.95
N ASN A 304 -1.81 1.28 28.67
CA ASN A 304 -0.85 1.93 27.79
C ASN A 304 -1.00 1.40 26.34
N GLY A 305 -1.36 2.28 25.40
CA GLY A 305 -1.46 1.96 23.98
C GLY A 305 -0.17 1.59 23.29
N ASP A 306 0.99 1.90 23.88
CA ASP A 306 2.28 1.38 23.40
C ASP A 306 2.34 -0.15 23.49
N ASN A 307 1.55 -0.74 24.39
CA ASN A 307 1.42 -2.19 24.55
C ASN A 307 0.30 -2.79 23.70
N ALA A 308 -0.43 -1.98 22.92
CA ALA A 308 -1.47 -2.46 22.04
C ALA A 308 -0.88 -3.12 20.79
N SER A 309 -1.52 -4.21 20.34
CA SER A 309 -1.18 -4.86 19.08
C SER A 309 -2.18 -4.49 18.00
N THR A 310 -1.69 -4.03 16.84
CA THR A 310 -2.52 -3.82 15.65
C THR A 310 -2.83 -5.16 14.99
N LEU A 311 -4.11 -5.51 14.91
CA LEU A 311 -4.60 -6.69 14.20
C LEU A 311 -4.98 -6.35 12.75
N LEU A 312 -5.59 -5.20 12.53
CA LEU A 312 -5.93 -4.66 11.20
C LEU A 312 -5.73 -3.14 11.18
N THR A 313 -5.29 -2.62 10.04
CA THR A 313 -5.30 -1.19 9.73
C THR A 313 -5.36 -1.01 8.21
N SER A 314 -6.37 -0.28 7.73
CA SER A 314 -6.55 -0.01 6.30
C SER A 314 -7.60 1.09 6.10
N TYR A 315 -8.04 1.28 4.85
CA TYR A 315 -9.02 2.29 4.43
C TYR A 315 -10.14 1.65 3.62
N SER A 316 -11.34 2.25 3.69
CA SER A 316 -12.48 1.83 2.88
C SER A 316 -13.38 3.01 2.55
N SER A 317 -13.68 3.21 1.25
CA SER A 317 -14.60 4.25 0.78
C SER A 317 -16.04 4.09 1.27
N ILE A 318 -16.37 2.92 1.84
CA ILE A 318 -17.67 2.61 2.46
C ILE A 318 -17.88 3.45 3.74
N ILE A 319 -16.78 3.75 4.44
CA ILE A 319 -16.80 4.54 5.67
C ILE A 319 -17.05 6.00 5.30
N LYS A 320 -18.03 6.62 5.93
CA LYS A 320 -18.31 8.04 5.76
C LYS A 320 -17.54 8.86 6.80
N GLY A 321 -17.14 10.08 6.43
CA GLY A 321 -16.37 10.97 7.30
C GLY A 321 -17.17 11.61 8.44
N GLN A 322 -16.62 12.69 8.99
CA GLN A 322 -17.21 13.42 10.11
C GLN A 322 -18.65 13.89 9.83
N ASN A 323 -19.48 13.93 10.88
CA ASN A 323 -20.90 14.32 10.82
C ASN A 323 -21.77 13.46 9.89
N GLN A 324 -21.29 12.28 9.49
CA GLN A 324 -22.06 11.31 8.72
C GLN A 324 -22.32 10.04 9.55
N PRO A 325 -23.55 9.49 9.53
CA PRO A 325 -23.83 8.27 10.25
C PRO A 325 -23.22 7.07 9.53
N ASN A 326 -22.51 6.24 10.30
CA ASN A 326 -22.02 4.94 9.90
C ASN A 326 -22.66 3.85 10.76
N LEU A 327 -23.12 2.78 10.11
CA LEU A 327 -23.60 1.59 10.82
C LEU A 327 -22.44 0.61 10.98
N LEU A 328 -21.79 0.61 12.15
CA LEU A 328 -20.73 -0.33 12.47
C LEU A 328 -21.34 -1.68 12.83
N THR A 329 -20.75 -2.77 12.33
CA THR A 329 -21.13 -4.12 12.74
C THR A 329 -19.89 -4.99 12.92
N LEU A 330 -19.82 -5.63 14.08
CA LEU A 330 -18.81 -6.61 14.43
C LEU A 330 -19.47 -7.98 14.58
N ILE A 331 -18.94 -8.97 13.88
CA ILE A 331 -19.26 -10.38 14.10
C ILE A 331 -18.06 -11.00 14.80
N ALA A 332 -18.19 -11.27 16.10
CA ALA A 332 -17.19 -11.95 16.90
C ALA A 332 -17.60 -13.41 17.07
N ARG A 333 -16.94 -14.34 16.39
CA ARG A 333 -17.23 -15.78 16.43
C ARG A 333 -15.95 -16.58 16.68
N GLY A 334 -15.81 -17.13 17.88
CA GLY A 334 -14.58 -17.80 18.29
C GLY A 334 -13.41 -16.82 18.26
N ASN A 335 -12.39 -17.13 17.46
CA ASN A 335 -11.25 -16.24 17.19
C ASN A 335 -11.46 -15.31 15.99
N GLN A 336 -12.52 -15.50 15.18
CA GLN A 336 -12.74 -14.69 13.99
C GLN A 336 -13.51 -13.42 14.33
N LEU A 337 -12.98 -12.29 13.86
CA LEU A 337 -13.47 -10.94 14.10
C LEU A 337 -13.74 -10.31 12.73
N THR A 338 -15.00 -10.26 12.31
CA THR A 338 -15.38 -9.80 10.97
C THR A 338 -16.10 -8.46 11.05
N LEU A 339 -15.62 -7.51 10.26
CA LEU A 339 -15.99 -6.10 10.32
C LEU A 339 -16.85 -5.76 9.11
N PHE A 340 -17.97 -5.10 9.37
CA PHE A 340 -18.84 -4.52 8.35
C PHE A 340 -19.13 -3.07 8.73
N VAL A 341 -19.24 -2.22 7.71
CA VAL A 341 -19.72 -0.85 7.88
C VAL A 341 -20.78 -0.60 6.83
N ASN A 342 -21.86 0.09 7.21
CA ASN A 342 -22.97 0.40 6.30
C ASN A 342 -23.52 -0.87 5.60
N LYS A 343 -23.56 -1.99 6.35
CA LYS A 343 -24.00 -3.33 5.93
C LYS A 343 -23.13 -4.01 4.87
N GLN A 344 -21.95 -3.47 4.57
CA GLN A 344 -21.01 -4.02 3.61
C GLN A 344 -19.77 -4.55 4.32
N TYR A 345 -19.28 -5.70 3.86
CA TYR A 345 -18.05 -6.30 4.36
C TYR A 345 -16.87 -5.36 4.13
N ILE A 346 -16.05 -5.18 5.16
CA ILE A 346 -14.80 -4.43 5.07
C ILE A 346 -13.60 -5.36 5.22
N ASP A 347 -13.51 -6.09 6.32
CA ASP A 347 -12.32 -6.92 6.59
C ASP A 347 -12.58 -7.99 7.67
N THR A 348 -11.62 -8.89 7.89
CA THR A 348 -11.65 -9.88 8.95
C THR A 348 -10.26 -10.12 9.56
N ALA A 349 -10.21 -10.27 10.87
CA ALA A 349 -9.03 -10.70 11.61
C ALA A 349 -9.29 -12.03 12.33
N SER A 350 -8.20 -12.67 12.75
CA SER A 350 -8.24 -13.81 13.66
C SER A 350 -7.31 -13.58 14.85
N ASP A 351 -7.86 -13.55 16.06
CA ASP A 351 -7.10 -13.52 17.30
C ASP A 351 -7.89 -14.27 18.40
N ASN A 352 -7.20 -15.07 19.22
CA ASN A 352 -7.84 -15.94 20.22
C ASN A 352 -7.61 -15.52 21.68
N THR A 353 -7.02 -14.34 21.90
CA THR A 353 -6.55 -13.87 23.21
C THR A 353 -7.71 -13.66 24.17
N TYR A 354 -8.72 -12.87 23.79
CA TYR A 354 -9.90 -12.61 24.61
C TYR A 354 -11.12 -13.33 24.02
N LYS A 355 -11.83 -14.08 24.86
CA LYS A 355 -12.92 -14.97 24.42
C LYS A 355 -14.30 -14.47 24.78
N ALA A 356 -14.40 -13.68 25.84
CA ALA A 356 -15.62 -13.08 26.32
C ALA A 356 -15.30 -11.84 27.16
N GLY A 357 -16.28 -10.98 27.39
CA GLY A 357 -16.17 -9.84 28.30
C GLY A 357 -17.26 -8.81 28.05
N MET A 358 -17.06 -7.62 28.60
CA MET A 358 -17.97 -6.49 28.42
C MET A 358 -17.89 -5.96 26.98
N ILE A 359 -18.86 -5.12 26.64
CA ILE A 359 -18.84 -4.27 25.45
C ILE A 359 -18.74 -2.80 25.89
N GLY A 360 -18.22 -1.96 25.01
CA GLY A 360 -18.11 -0.54 25.23
C GLY A 360 -18.12 0.23 23.92
N LEU A 361 -18.21 1.55 24.05
CA LEU A 361 -18.15 2.51 22.97
C LEU A 361 -17.04 3.51 23.28
N VAL A 362 -16.44 4.10 22.25
CA VAL A 362 -15.27 4.97 22.43
C VAL A 362 -15.31 6.19 21.51
N ALA A 363 -14.74 7.28 22.00
CA ALA A 363 -14.35 8.45 21.21
C ALA A 363 -12.86 8.70 21.40
N TYR A 364 -12.17 9.06 20.31
CA TYR A 364 -10.74 9.35 20.32
C TYR A 364 -10.38 10.49 19.38
N ASP A 365 -9.48 11.36 19.84
CA ASP A 365 -8.73 12.30 19.02
C ASP A 365 -7.34 12.49 19.64
N LYS A 366 -6.31 12.47 18.81
CA LYS A 366 -4.94 12.61 19.28
C LYS A 366 -4.62 14.00 19.85
N SER A 367 -5.22 15.05 19.30
CA SER A 367 -4.76 16.44 19.40
C SER A 367 -5.82 17.44 19.91
N MET A 368 -7.09 17.07 19.83
CA MET A 368 -8.24 17.91 20.15
C MET A 368 -9.24 17.12 21.01
N PHE A 369 -10.34 17.79 21.34
CA PHE A 369 -11.49 17.12 21.93
C PHE A 369 -12.17 16.21 20.89
N SER A 370 -12.70 15.07 21.35
CA SER A 370 -13.53 14.19 20.55
C SER A 370 -14.92 14.03 21.15
N GLU A 371 -15.90 13.90 20.28
CA GLU A 371 -17.29 13.63 20.63
C GLU A 371 -17.90 12.73 19.58
N VAL A 372 -18.37 11.55 20.01
CA VAL A 372 -19.00 10.57 19.14
C VAL A 372 -20.36 10.22 19.70
N ALA A 373 -21.39 10.32 18.86
CA ALA A 373 -22.76 9.99 19.21
C ALA A 373 -23.12 8.59 18.69
N PHE A 374 -23.73 7.79 19.56
CA PHE A 374 -24.15 6.42 19.29
C PHE A 374 -25.65 6.24 19.50
N SER A 375 -26.27 5.45 18.62
CA SER A 375 -27.70 5.14 18.66
C SER A 375 -27.98 3.74 18.13
N TYR A 376 -29.14 3.18 18.47
CA TYR A 376 -29.67 1.94 17.88
C TYR A 376 -28.69 0.76 17.92
N LEU A 377 -28.23 0.41 19.13
CA LEU A 377 -27.41 -0.77 19.32
C LEU A 377 -28.28 -2.03 19.30
N GLN A 378 -27.87 -3.00 18.50
CA GLN A 378 -28.50 -4.30 18.39
C GLN A 378 -27.46 -5.39 18.55
N MET A 379 -27.83 -6.49 19.20
CA MET A 379 -26.94 -7.63 19.34
C MET A 379 -27.66 -8.97 19.19
N TRP A 380 -27.07 -9.87 18.42
CA TRP A 380 -27.52 -11.25 18.21
C TRP A 380 -26.51 -12.22 18.83
N LYS A 381 -27.02 -13.33 19.37
CA LYS A 381 -26.20 -14.46 19.82
C LYS A 381 -25.86 -15.33 18.61
N LEU A 382 -24.63 -15.86 18.56
CA LEU A 382 -24.13 -16.70 17.47
C LEU A 382 -23.92 -18.16 17.87
#